data_AF-A0A7S4C824-F1
#
_entry.id   AF-A0A7S4C824-F1
#
_cell.length_a   1.000
_cell.length_b   1.000
_cell.length_c   1.000
_cell.angle_alpha   90.00
_cell.angle_beta   90.00
_cell.angle_gamma   90.00
#
_symmetry.space_group_name_H-M   'P 1'
#
loop_
_entity.id
_entity.type
_entity.pdbx_description
1 polymer ?
#
loop_
_entity_poly.entity_id
_entity_poly.type
_entity_poly.pdbx_seq_one_letter_code
_entity_poly.pdbx_strand_id
1 'polypeptide(L)'
;ETRLPNTVYEEHFKDWQSIHGIVFSDPLEYRSRLRIFSKNHDLIERHNAPGNASFRLGHNEFSHMTWQEFAAQFMGFNASPAHPGTPAFDAVASEGRTQCTGE
;
A
#
# COMPACT_ATOMS: atom_id res chain seq x y z
N GLU A 1 11.43 11.94 16.25
CA GLU A 1 10.49 12.54 15.28
C GLU A 1 9.29 13.16 15.96
N THR A 2 8.99 14.42 15.64
CA THR A 2 7.80 15.13 16.15
C THR A 2 6.72 15.06 15.08
N ARG A 3 5.59 14.42 15.39
CA ARG A 3 4.37 14.44 14.57
C ARG A 3 4.02 15.89 14.21
N LEU A 4 3.76 16.17 12.94
CA LEU A 4 3.45 17.53 12.48
C LEU A 4 2.14 18.02 13.13
N PRO A 5 1.97 19.35 13.30
CA PRO A 5 0.70 19.89 13.76
C PRO A 5 -0.41 19.61 12.74
N ASN A 6 -1.64 19.41 13.23
CA ASN A 6 -2.79 19.08 12.38
C ASN A 6 -3.03 20.09 11.24
N THR A 7 -2.68 21.37 11.46
CA THR A 7 -2.81 22.44 10.45
C THR A 7 -1.99 22.17 9.19
N VAL A 8 -0.80 21.58 9.33
CA VAL A 8 0.07 21.26 8.17
C VAL A 8 -0.52 20.10 7.36
N TYR A 9 -1.06 19.07 8.02
CA TYR A 9 -1.75 18.00 7.30
C TYR A 9 -3.00 18.50 6.58
N GLU A 10 -3.74 19.46 7.15
CA GLU A 10 -4.91 20.05 6.50
C GLU A 10 -4.56 20.80 5.21
N GLU A 11 -3.45 21.54 5.20
CA GLU A 11 -2.95 22.23 4.00
C GLU A 11 -2.56 21.22 2.91
N HIS A 12 -1.70 20.25 3.24
CA HIS A 12 -1.32 19.20 2.30
C HIS A 12 -2.49 18.37 1.80
N PHE A 13 -3.49 18.12 2.66
CA PHE A 13 -4.67 17.37 2.28
C PHE A 13 -5.55 18.16 1.30
N LYS A 14 -5.69 19.47 1.47
CA LYS A 14 -6.41 20.33 0.51
C LYS A 14 -5.72 20.38 -0.84
N ASP A 15 -4.40 20.52 -0.87
CA ASP A 15 -3.62 20.50 -2.10
C ASP A 15 -3.80 19.15 -2.81
N TRP A 16 -3.67 18.05 -2.07
CA TRP A 16 -3.89 16.70 -2.56
C TRP A 16 -5.31 16.51 -3.12
N GLN A 17 -6.35 16.99 -2.41
CA GLN A 17 -7.74 16.96 -2.88
C GLN A 17 -7.91 17.71 -4.20
N SER A 18 -7.27 18.88 -4.33
CA SER A 18 -7.31 19.67 -5.56
C SER A 18 -6.62 18.97 -6.72
N ILE A 19 -5.48 18.31 -6.48
CA ILE A 19 -4.71 17.60 -7.51
C ILE A 19 -5.49 16.38 -8.03
N HIS A 20 -6.17 15.65 -7.13
CA HIS A 20 -6.87 14.42 -7.48
C HIS A 20 -8.38 14.59 -7.74
N GLY A 21 -8.92 15.79 -7.56
CA GLY A 21 -10.35 16.08 -7.75
C GLY A 21 -11.26 15.37 -6.75
N ILE A 22 -10.79 15.14 -5.52
CA ILE A 22 -11.53 14.39 -4.48
C ILE A 22 -12.16 15.36 -3.48
N VAL A 23 -13.46 15.22 -3.24
CA VAL A 23 -14.22 16.07 -2.31
C VAL A 23 -14.96 15.20 -1.29
N PHE A 24 -14.84 15.55 0.00
CA PHE A 24 -15.60 14.93 1.08
C PHE A 24 -16.60 15.95 1.62
N SER A 25 -17.88 15.77 1.31
CA SER A 25 -18.95 16.68 1.73
C SER A 25 -19.35 16.48 3.20
N ASP A 26 -19.20 15.27 3.72
CA ASP A 26 -19.51 14.95 5.11
C ASP A 26 -18.35 15.34 6.06
N PRO A 27 -18.59 16.16 7.11
CA PRO A 27 -17.53 16.58 8.01
C PRO A 27 -16.87 15.46 8.82
N LEU A 28 -17.62 14.40 9.13
CA LEU A 28 -17.09 13.24 9.87
C LEU A 28 -16.20 12.39 8.95
N GLU A 29 -16.64 12.18 7.72
CA GLU A 29 -15.82 11.54 6.69
C GLU A 29 -14.54 12.34 6.44
N TYR A 30 -14.64 13.66 6.21
CA TYR A 30 -13.47 14.52 6.01
C TYR A 30 -12.43 14.35 7.12
N ARG A 31 -12.86 14.40 8.39
CA ARG A 31 -11.97 14.22 9.55
C ARG A 31 -11.34 12.83 9.58
N SER A 32 -12.11 11.79 9.25
CA SER A 32 -11.60 10.42 9.17
C SER A 32 -10.55 10.28 8.08
N ARG A 33 -10.82 10.80 6.87
CA ARG A 33 -9.91 10.78 5.72
C ARG A 33 -8.65 11.59 5.96
N LEU A 34 -8.76 12.77 6.57
CA LEU A 34 -7.62 13.57 6.98
C LEU A 34 -6.72 12.81 7.98
N ARG A 35 -7.31 12.11 8.95
CA ARG A 35 -6.55 11.29 9.92
C ARG A 35 -5.82 10.12 9.25
N ILE A 36 -6.40 9.53 8.21
CA ILE A 36 -5.73 8.48 7.43
C ILE A 36 -4.60 9.08 6.61
N PHE A 37 -4.87 10.19 5.93
CA PHE A 37 -3.88 10.93 5.16
C PHE A 37 -2.67 11.34 6.00
N SER A 38 -2.87 11.86 7.21
CA SER A 38 -1.77 12.23 8.10
C SER A 38 -0.89 11.03 8.48
N LYS A 39 -1.51 9.86 8.72
CA LYS A 39 -0.77 8.62 9.01
C LYS A 39 0.05 8.15 7.81
N ASN A 40 -0.52 8.25 6.61
CA ASN A 40 0.17 7.89 5.37
C ASN A 40 1.32 8.86 5.08
N HIS A 41 1.13 10.16 5.32
CA HIS A 41 2.19 11.17 5.24
C HIS A 41 3.35 10.84 6.18
N ASP A 42 3.06 10.57 7.46
CA ASP A 42 4.09 10.18 8.44
C ASP A 42 4.83 8.90 8.04
N LEU A 43 4.14 7.97 7.37
CA LEU A 43 4.73 6.74 6.87
C LEU A 43 5.67 7.03 5.69
N ILE A 44 5.26 7.89 4.76
CA ILE A 44 6.07 8.33 3.63
C ILE A 44 7.35 9.00 4.12
N GLU A 45 7.25 9.97 5.03
CA GLU A 45 8.40 10.69 5.57
C GLU A 45 9.39 9.75 6.26
N ARG A 46 8.88 8.85 7.12
CA ARG A 46 9.72 7.85 7.80
C ARG A 46 10.39 6.87 6.83
N HIS A 47 9.68 6.44 5.78
CA HIS A 47 10.23 5.53 4.78
C HIS A 47 11.29 6.21 3.92
N ASN A 48 11.06 7.47 3.56
CA ASN A 48 11.94 8.27 2.71
C ASN A 48 13.15 8.86 3.44
N ALA A 49 13.22 8.71 4.76
CA ALA A 49 14.36 9.15 5.56
C ALA A 49 15.67 8.51 5.06
N PRO A 50 16.80 9.24 5.11
CA PRO A 50 18.06 8.76 4.56
C PRO A 50 18.48 7.40 5.13
N GLY A 51 18.76 6.44 4.24
CA GLY A 51 19.24 5.11 4.63
C GLY A 51 18.15 4.07 4.95
N ASN A 52 16.86 4.44 4.92
CA ASN A 52 15.77 3.52 5.29
C ASN A 52 15.27 2.64 4.13
N ALA A 53 15.37 3.12 2.88
CA ALA A 53 14.80 2.42 1.73
C ALA A 53 15.58 2.65 0.44
N SER A 54 15.55 1.66 -0.46
CA SER A 54 16.11 1.73 -1.82
C SER A 54 15.17 2.42 -2.82
N PHE A 55 13.92 2.66 -2.43
CA PHE A 55 12.92 3.37 -3.21
C PHE A 55 12.24 4.43 -2.35
N ARG A 56 11.42 5.26 -2.99
CA ARG A 56 10.67 6.32 -2.30
C ARG A 56 9.18 6.07 -2.40
N LEU A 57 8.48 6.39 -1.32
CA LEU A 57 7.03 6.51 -1.33
C LEU A 57 6.64 7.96 -1.63
N GLY A 58 5.43 8.14 -2.13
CA GLY A 58 4.86 9.45 -2.40
C GLY A 58 3.34 9.39 -2.28
N HIS A 59 2.73 10.55 -2.12
CA HIS A 59 1.28 10.67 -2.15
C HIS A 59 0.73 10.34 -3.55
N ASN A 60 -0.38 9.62 -3.56
CA ASN A 60 -1.16 9.25 -4.74
C ASN A 60 -2.67 9.35 -4.45
N GLU A 61 -3.52 9.00 -5.42
CA GLU A 61 -5.00 9.06 -5.31
C GLU A 61 -5.58 8.23 -4.14
N PHE A 62 -4.82 7.27 -3.60
CA PHE A 62 -5.22 6.40 -2.48
C PHE A 62 -4.72 6.89 -1.11
N SER A 63 -4.12 8.08 -1.04
CA SER A 63 -3.53 8.60 0.21
C SER A 63 -4.53 8.80 1.35
N HIS A 64 -5.82 8.88 1.04
CA HIS A 64 -6.93 8.97 1.99
C HIS A 64 -7.46 7.60 2.49
N MET A 65 -6.91 6.49 1.97
CA MET A 65 -7.33 5.13 2.27
C MET A 65 -6.34 4.42 3.19
N THR A 66 -6.88 3.53 4.02
CA THR A 66 -6.09 2.54 4.74
C THR A 66 -5.72 1.38 3.82
N TRP A 67 -4.68 0.61 4.20
CA TRP A 67 -4.31 -0.61 3.49
C TRP A 67 -5.48 -1.60 3.36
N GLN A 68 -6.29 -1.75 4.41
CA GLN A 68 -7.43 -2.67 4.41
C GLN A 68 -8.52 -2.22 3.43
N GLU A 69 -8.84 -0.93 3.40
CA GLU A 69 -9.80 -0.38 2.44
C GLU A 69 -9.29 -0.51 1.00
N PHE A 70 -8.01 -0.22 0.78
CA PHE A 70 -7.38 -0.36 -0.53
C PHE A 70 -7.40 -1.82 -1.00
N ALA A 71 -6.98 -2.75 -0.13
CA ALA A 71 -6.98 -4.17 -0.46
C ALA A 71 -8.39 -4.69 -0.74
N ALA A 72 -9.37 -4.33 0.08
CA ALA A 72 -10.76 -4.78 -0.10
C ALA A 72 -11.38 -4.29 -1.42
N GLN A 73 -11.01 -3.09 -1.90
CA GLN A 73 -11.59 -2.49 -3.11
C GLN A 73 -10.80 -2.82 -4.38
N PHE A 74 -9.47 -2.87 -4.30
CA PHE A 74 -8.59 -2.93 -5.48
C PHE A 74 -7.80 -4.23 -5.58
N MET A 75 -7.68 -5.01 -4.51
CA MET A 75 -6.99 -6.30 -4.54
C MET A 75 -7.99 -7.45 -4.59
N GLY A 76 -8.38 -7.82 -5.82
CA GLY A 76 -9.34 -8.90 -6.09
C GLY A 76 -8.79 -10.33 -5.97
N PHE A 77 -7.64 -10.54 -5.33
CA PHE A 77 -7.07 -11.88 -5.21
C PHE A 77 -7.77 -12.66 -4.10
N ASN A 78 -8.87 -13.33 -4.47
CA ASN A 78 -9.36 -14.47 -3.71
C ASN A 78 -8.44 -15.65 -4.01
N ALA A 79 -7.62 -16.05 -3.04
CA ALA A 79 -7.01 -17.36 -3.01
C ALA A 79 -8.12 -18.41 -2.80
N SER A 80 -8.97 -18.59 -3.81
CA SER A 80 -9.89 -19.72 -3.81
C SER A 80 -8.99 -20.96 -3.80
N PRO A 81 -9.15 -21.87 -2.82
CA PRO A 81 -8.39 -23.10 -2.85
C PRO A 81 -8.71 -23.79 -4.17
N ALA A 82 -7.63 -24.27 -4.79
CA ALA A 82 -7.54 -24.94 -6.07
C ALA A 82 -8.87 -25.53 -6.58
N HIS A 83 -9.13 -25.32 -7.87
CA HIS A 83 -10.02 -26.20 -8.61
C HIS A 83 -9.77 -27.67 -8.22
N PRO A 84 -10.83 -28.46 -7.91
CA PRO A 84 -10.69 -29.90 -7.71
C PRO A 84 -10.30 -30.52 -9.05
N GLY A 85 -9.00 -30.55 -9.33
CA GLY A 85 -8.50 -30.96 -10.64
C GLY A 85 -7.02 -30.71 -10.89
N THR A 86 -6.32 -29.91 -10.08
CA THR A 86 -4.85 -29.97 -10.08
C THR A 86 -4.42 -31.19 -9.28
N PRO A 87 -3.87 -32.26 -9.91
CA PRO A 87 -3.18 -33.27 -9.13
C PRO A 87 -2.04 -32.55 -8.40
N ALA A 88 -1.93 -32.81 -7.10
CA ALA A 88 -0.72 -32.48 -6.37
C ALA A 88 0.43 -33.09 -7.18
N PHE A 89 1.39 -32.27 -7.60
CA PHE A 89 2.63 -32.82 -8.09
C PHE A 89 3.20 -33.58 -6.88
N ASP A 90 3.23 -34.90 -6.96
CA ASP A 90 3.87 -35.71 -5.95
C ASP A 90 5.30 -35.20 -5.85
N ALA A 91 5.62 -34.60 -4.70
CA ALA A 91 6.97 -34.26 -4.32
C ALA A 91 7.71 -35.59 -4.08
N VAL A 92 8.05 -36.29 -5.16
CA VAL A 92 9.05 -37.35 -5.12
C VAL A 92 10.39 -36.66 -4.98
N ALA A 93 10.87 -36.61 -3.74
CA ALA A 93 12.27 -36.36 -3.46
C ALA A 93 13.07 -37.52 -4.05
N SER A 94 13.56 -37.37 -5.28
CA SER A 94 14.69 -38.16 -5.76
C SER A 94 15.86 -37.20 -5.96
N GLU A 95 16.83 -37.33 -5.06
CA GLU A 95 18.15 -36.72 -5.19
C GLU A 95 18.73 -37.08 -6.57
N GLY A 96 19.04 -36.06 -7.37
CA GLY A 96 19.46 -36.23 -8.75
C GLY A 96 20.16 -35.00 -9.27
N ARG A 97 21.44 -34.87 -8.93
CA ARG A 97 22.43 -33.96 -9.52
C ARG A 97 22.20 -33.82 -11.03
N THR A 98 22.04 -32.60 -11.53
CA THR A 98 22.43 -32.24 -12.90
C THR A 98 22.97 -30.82 -12.92
N GLN A 99 24.25 -30.72 -13.25
CA GLN A 99 25.00 -29.50 -13.46
C GLN A 99 24.75 -29.09 -14.91
N CYS A 100 24.17 -27.91 -15.15
CA CYS A 100 24.03 -27.37 -16.50
C CYS A 100 25.10 -26.30 -16.73
N THR A 101 26.05 -26.62 -17.62
CA THR A 101 26.97 -25.70 -18.28
C THR A 101 26.40 -25.27 -19.64
N GLY A 102 26.71 -24.05 -20.07
CA GLY A 102 26.51 -23.52 -21.43
C GLY A 102 25.73 -22.21 -21.38
N GLU A 103 26.23 -21.06 -21.83
CA GLU A 103 27.31 -20.74 -22.78
C GLU A 103 28.01 -19.43 -22.36
#